data_AF-A0A7W5SZP5-F1
#
_entry.id   AF-A0A7W5SZP5-F1
#
_cell.length_a   1.000
_cell.length_b   1.000
_cell.length_c   1.000
_cell.angle_alpha   90.00
_cell.angle_beta   90.00
_cell.angle_gamma   90.00
#
_symmetry.space_group_name_H-M   'P 1'
#
loop_
_entity.id
_entity.type
_entity.pdbx_description
1 polymer ?
#
loop_
_entity_poly.entity_id
_entity_poly.type
_entity_poly.pdbx_seq_one_letter_code
_entity_poly.pdbx_strand_id
1 'polypeptide(L)'
;MMDLVGAGYDQFTKDERTAVEAAYPRGADFAEHLLQALYDGLEHRPEVTQGTGLADVMADKNPHFHRRNFCCLMRSSPWACEECVNN
;
A
#
# COMPACT_ATOMS: atom_id res chain seq x y z
N MET A 1 -2.57 -10.87 -5.22
CA MET A 1 -1.54 -11.53 -4.40
C MET A 1 -2.24 -12.54 -3.49
N MET A 2 -1.94 -13.84 -3.62
CA MET A 2 -2.66 -14.91 -2.93
C MET A 2 -2.57 -14.75 -1.40
N ASP A 3 -1.36 -14.57 -0.86
CA ASP A 3 -1.15 -14.50 0.59
C ASP A 3 -1.68 -13.22 1.27
N LEU A 4 -1.89 -12.14 0.51
CA LEU A 4 -2.34 -10.85 1.07
C LEU A 4 -3.83 -10.63 0.95
N VAL A 5 -4.40 -10.98 -0.20
CA VAL A 5 -5.80 -10.65 -0.54
C VAL A 5 -6.59 -11.85 -1.04
N GLY A 6 -6.02 -13.07 -0.96
CA GLY A 6 -6.69 -14.29 -1.44
C GLY A 6 -6.92 -14.33 -2.95
N ALA A 7 -6.25 -13.48 -3.72
CA ALA A 7 -6.45 -13.47 -5.17
C ALA A 7 -5.96 -14.80 -5.78
N GLY A 8 -6.87 -15.52 -6.45
CA GLY A 8 -6.58 -16.85 -7.00
C GLY A 8 -6.64 -17.98 -5.97
N TYR A 9 -7.19 -17.75 -4.78
CA TYR A 9 -7.25 -18.76 -3.70
C TYR A 9 -7.90 -20.07 -4.16
N ASP A 10 -8.98 -20.00 -4.93
CA ASP A 10 -9.74 -21.17 -5.43
C ASP A 10 -9.07 -21.88 -6.62
N GLN A 11 -7.95 -21.36 -7.13
CA GLN A 11 -7.17 -22.02 -8.18
C GLN A 11 -6.25 -23.11 -7.62
N PHE A 12 -6.11 -23.19 -6.29
CA PHE A 12 -5.32 -24.19 -5.60
C PHE A 12 -6.21 -25.15 -4.82
N THR A 13 -5.85 -26.43 -4.83
CA THR A 13 -6.52 -27.44 -4.03
C THR A 13 -6.31 -27.19 -2.54
N LYS A 14 -7.21 -27.73 -1.71
CA LYS A 14 -7.07 -27.64 -0.25
C LYS A 14 -5.74 -28.25 0.22
N ASP A 15 -5.30 -29.34 -0.39
CA ASP A 15 -4.09 -30.06 0.02
C ASP A 15 -2.83 -29.24 -0.29
N GLU A 16 -2.76 -28.58 -1.45
CA GLU A 16 -1.65 -27.66 -1.79
C GLU A 16 -1.57 -26.49 -0.81
N ARG A 17 -2.70 -25.86 -0.49
CA ARG A 17 -2.75 -24.75 0.48
C ARG A 17 -2.33 -25.21 1.87
N THR A 18 -2.80 -26.39 2.30
CA THR A 18 -2.45 -26.98 3.60
C THR A 18 -0.96 -27.32 3.69
N ALA A 19 -0.36 -27.83 2.61
CA ALA A 19 1.06 -28.14 2.57
C ALA A 19 1.94 -26.88 2.73
N VAL A 20 1.55 -25.77 2.09
CA VAL A 20 2.22 -24.47 2.25
C VAL A 20 2.08 -23.96 3.68
N GLU A 21 0.89 -24.02 4.27
CA GLU A 21 0.66 -23.60 5.66
C GLU A 21 1.45 -24.43 6.67
N ALA A 22 1.59 -25.73 6.43
CA ALA A 22 2.39 -26.61 7.28
C ALA A 22 3.89 -26.32 7.16
N ALA A 23 4.38 -26.01 5.96
CA ALA A 23 5.79 -25.67 5.73
C ALA A 23 6.16 -24.26 6.21
N TYR A 24 5.22 -23.32 6.12
CA TYR A 24 5.38 -21.91 6.51
C TYR A 24 4.24 -21.48 7.43
N PRO A 25 4.27 -21.87 8.71
CA PRO A 25 3.21 -21.53 9.65
C PRO A 25 3.02 -20.02 9.77
N ARG A 26 1.81 -19.55 9.52
CA ARG A 26 1.44 -18.14 9.71
C ARG A 26 0.92 -17.96 11.13
N GLY A 27 1.48 -17.00 11.88
CA GLY A 27 1.02 -16.67 13.23
C GLY A 27 -0.39 -16.06 13.23
N ALA A 28 -1.05 -16.01 14.39
CA ALA A 28 -2.40 -15.45 14.54
C ALA A 28 -2.53 -14.01 14.02
N ASP A 29 -1.45 -13.23 14.10
CA ASP A 29 -1.39 -11.82 13.70
C ASP A 29 -0.63 -11.60 12.38
N PHE A 30 -0.64 -12.59 11.48
CA PHE A 30 0.11 -12.52 10.22
C PHE A 30 -0.18 -11.26 9.41
N ALA A 31 -1.46 -10.89 9.28
CA ALA A 31 -1.87 -9.69 8.54
C ALA A 31 -1.30 -8.42 9.17
N GLU A 32 -1.38 -8.28 10.50
CA GLU A 32 -0.86 -7.10 11.21
C GLU A 32 0.66 -7.00 11.14
N HIS A 33 1.38 -8.11 11.30
CA HIS A 33 2.83 -8.13 11.15
C HIS A 33 3.27 -7.76 9.73
N LEU A 34 2.52 -8.20 8.72
CA LEU A 34 2.81 -7.85 7.34
C LEU A 34 2.53 -6.37 7.06
N LEU A 35 1.40 -5.83 7.54
CA LEU A 35 1.09 -4.40 7.44
C LEU A 35 2.16 -3.55 8.13
N GLN A 36 2.62 -3.97 9.31
CA GLN A 36 3.71 -3.28 10.02
C GLN A 36 5.02 -3.35 9.23
N ALA A 37 5.42 -4.51 8.73
CA ALA A 37 6.64 -4.66 7.95
C ALA A 37 6.62 -3.81 6.65
N LEU A 38 5.46 -3.72 6.00
CA LEU A 38 5.26 -2.85 4.84
C LEU A 38 5.40 -1.38 5.23
N TYR A 39 4.81 -0.97 6.35
CA TYR A 39 4.92 0.40 6.86
C TYR A 39 6.37 0.76 7.21
N ASP A 40 7.07 -0.05 8.00
CA ASP A 40 8.46 0.17 8.41
C ASP A 40 9.39 0.29 7.18
N GLY A 41 9.10 -0.48 6.13
CA GLY A 41 9.82 -0.43 4.87
C GLY A 41 9.57 0.83 4.02
N LEU A 42 8.52 1.61 4.32
CA LEU A 42 8.05 2.72 3.49
C LEU A 42 7.98 4.06 4.23
N GLU A 43 7.96 4.07 5.56
CA GLU A 43 7.81 5.29 6.37
C GLU A 43 8.87 6.36 6.07
N HIS A 44 10.05 5.93 5.64
CA HIS A 44 11.17 6.80 5.29
C HIS A 44 11.12 7.35 3.86
N ARG A 45 10.21 6.84 3.01
CA ARG A 45 9.99 7.26 1.62
C ARG A 45 8.49 7.24 1.25
N PRO A 46 7.63 7.98 1.98
CA PRO A 46 6.17 7.94 1.79
C PRO A 46 5.73 8.26 0.36
N GLU A 47 6.49 9.07 -0.37
CA GLU A 47 6.21 9.50 -1.74
C GLU A 47 6.17 8.36 -2.78
N VAL A 48 6.87 7.24 -2.54
CA VAL A 48 6.90 6.11 -3.50
C VAL A 48 5.63 5.27 -3.46
N THR A 49 4.78 5.49 -2.46
CA THR A 49 3.52 4.76 -2.30
C THR A 49 2.40 5.33 -3.16
N GLN A 50 2.60 6.52 -3.76
CA GLN A 50 1.59 7.24 -4.52
C GLN A 50 1.02 6.37 -5.66
N GLY A 51 -0.32 6.21 -5.66
CA GLY A 51 -1.04 5.46 -6.69
C GLY A 51 -0.97 3.94 -6.54
N THR A 52 -0.43 3.43 -5.44
CA THR A 52 -0.38 1.99 -5.12
C THR A 52 -1.23 1.68 -3.88
N GLY A 53 -1.58 0.41 -3.68
CA GLY A 53 -2.23 -0.04 -2.44
C GLY A 53 -1.37 0.15 -1.19
N LEU A 54 -0.07 0.42 -1.34
CA LEU A 54 0.82 0.72 -0.20
C LEU A 54 0.48 2.07 0.45
N ALA A 55 -0.15 2.99 -0.29
CA ALA A 55 -0.64 4.23 0.30
C ALA A 55 -1.77 3.97 1.33
N ASP A 56 -2.47 2.85 1.20
CA ASP A 56 -3.51 2.45 2.16
C ASP A 56 -2.88 1.92 3.44
N VAL A 57 -1.80 1.13 3.34
CA VAL A 57 -1.01 0.68 4.48
C VAL A 57 -0.43 1.88 5.26
N MET A 58 0.11 2.87 4.55
CA MET A 58 0.63 4.10 5.16
C MET A 58 -0.45 4.89 5.90
N ALA A 59 -1.65 4.98 5.32
CA ALA A 59 -2.78 5.69 5.93
C ALA A 59 -3.37 4.96 7.14
N ASP A 60 -3.32 3.62 7.14
CA ASP A 60 -3.76 2.79 8.27
C ASP A 60 -2.83 2.97 9.49
N LYS A 61 -1.52 2.89 9.28
CA LYS A 61 -0.53 2.95 10.38
C LYS A 61 -0.18 4.37 10.83
N ASN A 62 -0.38 5.39 9.99
CA ASN A 62 -0.08 6.79 10.33
C ASN A 62 -1.27 7.72 10.04
N PRO A 63 -2.01 8.18 11.06
CA PRO A 63 -3.12 9.13 10.90
C PRO A 63 -2.74 10.49 10.29
N HIS A 64 -1.45 10.86 10.37
CA HIS A 64 -0.93 12.09 9.79
C HIS A 64 -0.41 11.90 8.36
N PHE A 65 -0.41 10.67 7.84
CA PHE A 65 -0.08 10.43 6.45
C PHE A 65 -1.24 10.89 5.56
N HIS A 66 -0.98 11.92 4.76
CA HIS A 66 -1.91 12.42 3.77
C HIS A 66 -1.46 12.02 2.37
N ARG A 67 -2.28 11.23 1.68
CA ARG A 67 -2.06 10.90 0.26
C ARG A 67 -1.97 12.19 -0.55
N ARG A 68 -0.97 12.27 -1.45
CA ARG A 68 -0.85 13.40 -2.38
C ARG A 68 -2.05 13.45 -3.32
N ASN A 69 -2.70 14.60 -3.40
CA ASN A 69 -3.79 14.82 -4.34
C ASN A 69 -3.23 15.20 -5.71
N PHE A 70 -3.18 14.23 -6.62
CA PHE A 70 -2.66 14.42 -7.97
C PHE A 70 -3.39 15.53 -8.74
N CYS A 71 -4.71 15.62 -8.61
CA CYS A 71 -5.50 16.67 -9.25
C CYS A 71 -5.15 18.08 -8.73
N CYS A 72 -4.89 18.23 -7.42
CA CYS A 72 -4.41 19.50 -6.88
C CYS A 72 -3.04 19.86 -7.45
N LEU A 73 -2.10 18.90 -7.53
CA LEU A 73 -0.79 19.13 -8.14
C LEU A 73 -0.89 19.58 -9.61
N MET A 74 -1.79 18.95 -10.38
CA MET A 74 -2.05 19.36 -11.76
C MET A 74 -2.60 20.79 -11.85
N ARG A 75 -3.54 21.17 -10.98
CA ARG A 75 -4.14 22.52 -10.96
C ARG A 75 -3.18 23.60 -10.47
N SER A 76 -2.24 23.25 -9.60
CA SER A 76 -1.18 24.15 -9.09
C SER A 76 0.05 24.19 -10.00
N SER A 77 0.03 23.49 -11.13
CA SER A 77 1.11 23.50 -12.11
C SER A 77 1.24 24.89 -12.75
N PRO A 78 2.47 25.40 -12.98
CA PRO A 78 2.69 26.65 -13.72
C PRO A 78 2.05 26.65 -15.12
N TRP A 79 1.87 25.47 -15.71
CA TRP A 79 1.20 25.29 -17.01
C TRP A 79 -0.32 25.53 -16.94
N ALA A 80 -0.94 25.38 -15.77
CA ALA A 80 -2.37 25.56 -15.59
C ALA A 80 -2.75 27.01 -15.21
N CYS A 81 -1.78 27.85 -14.82
CA CYS A 81 -2.01 29.25 -14.49
C CYS A 81 -0.78 30.12 -14.79
N GLU A 82 -0.78 30.82 -15.94
CA GLU A 82 0.26 31.80 -16.29
C GLU A 82 0.28 33.02 -15.33
N GLU A 83 -0.83 33.33 -14.65
CA GLU A 83 -0.94 34.48 -13.74
C GLU A 83 -0.36 34.24 -12.34
N CYS A 84 -0.07 32.99 -11.94
CA CYS A 84 0.50 32.68 -10.61
C CYS A 84 2.02 32.86 -10.52
N VAL A 85 2.71 33.17 -11.63
CA VAL A 85 4.18 33.35 -11.66
C VAL A 85 4.60 34.81 -11.41
N ASN A 86 3.66 35.76 -11.45
CA ASN A 86 3.95 37.20 -11.43
C ASN A 86 3.42 37.96 -10.18
N ASN A 87 3.17 37.29 -9.06
CA ASN A 87 2.92 37.95 -7.76
C ASN A 87 3.60 37.18 -6.62
#